data_AF-A0A411AN39-F1
#
_entry.id   AF-A0A411AN39-F1
#
_cell.length_a   1.000
_cell.length_b   1.000
_cell.length_c   1.000
_cell.angle_alpha   90.00
_cell.angle_beta   90.00
_cell.angle_gamma   90.00
#
_symmetry.space_group_name_H-M   'P 1'
#
loop_
_entity.id
_entity.type
_entity.pdbx_description
1 polymer ?
#
loop_
_entity_poly.entity_id
_entity_poly.type
_entity_poly.pdbx_seq_one_letter_code
_entity_poly.pdbx_strand_id
1 'polypeptide(L)'
;MMMLEKFMQQTLNEKDYSHLQMISVYEVTALLKISVPTLQRIRTNDPSFPKPYKISGDKTLRYRLDQLEAWLDSRRVSNEAI
;
A
#
# COMPACT_ATOMS: atom_id res chain seq x y z
N MET A 1 42.00 2.14 -0.64
CA MET A 1 41.01 2.24 0.46
C MET A 1 39.63 2.54 -0.13
N MET A 2 39.12 1.65 -1.00
CA MET A 2 37.87 1.83 -1.78
C MET A 2 36.71 0.98 -1.23
N MET A 3 36.90 0.34 -0.07
CA MET A 3 35.90 -0.56 0.53
C MET A 3 34.92 0.20 1.42
N LEU A 4 35.37 1.31 2.03
CA LEU A 4 34.54 2.15 2.91
C LEU A 4 33.60 3.06 2.10
N GLU A 5 34.03 3.52 0.92
CA GLU A 5 33.19 4.36 0.04
C GLU A 5 32.02 3.56 -0.54
N LYS A 6 32.23 2.31 -0.94
CA LYS A 6 31.15 1.43 -1.41
C LYS A 6 30.17 1.06 -0.30
N PHE A 7 30.66 0.94 0.94
CA PHE A 7 29.82 0.65 2.10
C PHE A 7 28.95 1.86 2.50
N MET A 8 29.49 3.08 2.41
CA MET A 8 28.71 4.31 2.59
C MET A 8 27.74 4.61 1.44
N GLN A 9 28.07 4.22 0.20
CA GLN A 9 27.14 4.33 -0.93
C GLN A 9 25.97 3.33 -0.84
N GLN A 10 26.15 2.16 -0.20
CA GLN A 10 25.04 1.24 0.08
C GLN A 10 24.04 1.81 1.09
N THR A 11 24.48 2.62 2.06
CA THR A 11 23.58 3.25 3.05
C THR A 11 22.80 4.46 2.51
N LEU A 12 23.10 4.91 1.29
CA LEU A 12 22.47 6.05 0.63
C LEU A 12 21.72 5.64 -0.65
N ASN A 13 21.54 4.34 -0.89
CA ASN A 13 20.85 3.88 -2.08
C ASN A 13 19.36 3.77 -1.79
N GLU A 14 18.61 4.70 -2.37
CA GLU A 14 17.14 4.80 -2.40
C GLU A 14 16.48 4.77 -1.02
N LYS A 15 16.14 5.96 -0.50
CA LYS A 15 15.05 6.04 0.47
C LYS A 15 13.84 5.38 -0.16
N ASP A 16 13.54 4.15 0.24
CA ASP A 16 12.45 3.34 -0.28
C ASP A 16 11.14 3.96 0.20
N TYR A 17 10.71 5.02 -0.49
CA TYR A 17 9.49 5.77 -0.20
C TYR A 17 8.24 5.04 -0.68
N SER A 18 8.34 3.76 -1.05
CA SER A 18 7.18 2.89 -1.33
C SER A 18 6.14 3.00 -0.20
N HIS A 19 6.61 3.09 1.05
CA HIS A 19 5.74 3.27 2.21
C HIS A 19 4.94 4.58 2.24
N LEU A 20 5.33 5.61 1.48
CA LEU A 20 4.59 6.87 1.33
C LEU A 20 3.82 6.96 0.01
N GLN A 21 3.87 5.91 -0.82
CA GLN A 21 3.25 5.95 -2.13
C GLN A 21 1.72 6.00 -2.01
N MET A 22 1.14 7.00 -2.70
CA MET A 22 -0.31 7.22 -2.75
C MET A 22 -0.87 6.72 -4.07
N ILE A 23 -1.67 5.66 -4.03
CA ILE A 23 -2.27 5.05 -5.21
C ILE A 23 -3.77 5.36 -5.33
N SER A 24 -4.25 5.46 -6.56
CA SER A 24 -5.66 5.71 -6.90
C SER A 24 -6.54 4.50 -6.66
N VAL A 25 -7.86 4.71 -6.64
CA VAL A 25 -8.86 3.62 -6.61
C VAL A 25 -8.62 2.59 -7.72
N TYR A 26 -8.25 3.03 -8.93
CA TYR A 26 -8.01 2.15 -10.07
C TYR A 26 -6.79 1.25 -9.82
N GLU A 27 -5.70 1.84 -9.34
CA GLU A 27 -4.49 1.10 -8.97
C GLU A 27 -4.74 0.12 -7.83
N VAL A 28 -5.56 0.49 -6.83
CA VAL A 28 -5.98 -0.45 -5.76
C VAL A 28 -6.75 -1.63 -6.34
N THR A 29 -7.69 -1.40 -7.26
CA THR A 29 -8.44 -2.50 -7.88
C THR A 29 -7.55 -3.42 -8.71
N ALA A 30 -6.53 -2.87 -9.37
CA ALA A 30 -5.55 -3.66 -10.12
C ALA A 30 -4.64 -4.47 -9.18
N LEU A 31 -4.13 -3.86 -8.11
CA LEU A 31 -3.30 -4.50 -7.09
C LEU A 31 -4.01 -5.70 -6.45
N LEU A 32 -5.26 -5.49 -6.03
CA LEU A 32 -6.09 -6.51 -5.39
C LEU A 32 -6.74 -7.49 -6.38
N LYS A 33 -6.64 -7.21 -7.70
CA LYS A 33 -7.29 -7.98 -8.78
C LYS A 33 -8.80 -8.12 -8.58
N ILE A 34 -9.47 -7.02 -8.21
CA ILE A 34 -10.92 -6.98 -7.95
C ILE A 34 -11.60 -5.88 -8.76
N SER A 35 -12.92 -5.96 -8.86
CA SER A 35 -13.74 -4.88 -9.45
C SER A 35 -13.95 -3.70 -8.48
N VAL A 36 -14.28 -2.53 -9.01
CA VAL A 36 -14.63 -1.34 -8.20
C VAL A 36 -15.84 -1.59 -7.27
N PRO A 37 -16.94 -2.25 -7.71
CA PRO A 37 -18.02 -2.62 -6.80
C PRO A 37 -17.57 -3.55 -5.66
N THR A 38 -16.65 -4.49 -5.94
CA THR A 38 -16.08 -5.35 -4.89
C THR A 38 -15.31 -4.51 -3.88
N LEU A 39 -14.49 -3.57 -4.33
CA LEU A 39 -13.77 -2.64 -3.45
C LEU A 39 -14.73 -1.80 -2.60
N GLN A 40 -15.84 -1.32 -3.17
CA GLN A 40 -16.88 -0.61 -2.40
C GLN A 40 -17.47 -1.49 -1.29
N ARG A 41 -17.81 -2.74 -1.60
CA ARG A 41 -18.31 -3.70 -0.58
C ARG A 41 -17.29 -3.94 0.53
N ILE A 42 -16.01 -4.11 0.18
CA ILE A 42 -14.93 -4.26 1.17
C ILE A 42 -14.88 -3.04 2.08
N ARG A 43 -14.89 -1.82 1.52
CA ARG A 43 -14.88 -0.58 2.31
C ARG A 43 -16.05 -0.44 3.28
N THR A 44 -17.22 -0.98 2.92
CA THR A 44 -18.42 -0.93 3.77
C THR A 44 -18.40 -2.02 4.84
N ASN A 45 -17.94 -3.23 4.49
CA ASN A 45 -18.12 -4.42 5.33
C ASN A 45 -16.88 -4.78 6.15
N ASP A 46 -15.69 -4.34 5.73
CA ASP A 46 -14.44 -4.61 6.43
C ASP A 46 -13.90 -3.34 7.12
N PRO A 47 -14.10 -3.19 8.45
CA PRO A 47 -13.62 -2.04 9.19
C PRO A 47 -12.08 -1.98 9.29
N SER A 48 -11.38 -3.09 9.04
CA SER A 48 -9.91 -3.13 9.03
C SER A 48 -9.29 -2.66 7.72
N PHE A 49 -10.10 -2.50 6.66
CA PHE A 49 -9.62 -2.05 5.36
C PHE A 49 -9.06 -0.61 5.44
N PRO A 50 -7.93 -0.30 4.79
CA PRO A 50 -7.34 1.04 4.80
C PRO A 50 -8.32 2.13 4.34
N LYS A 51 -8.37 3.23 5.08
CA LYS A 51 -9.24 4.37 4.74
C LYS A 51 -8.57 5.24 3.68
N PRO A 52 -9.31 5.71 2.66
CA PRO A 52 -8.76 6.62 1.68
C PRO A 52 -8.57 8.03 2.24
N TYR A 53 -7.60 8.72 1.67
CA TYR A 53 -7.37 10.14 1.82
C TYR A 53 -8.05 10.89 0.68
N LYS A 54 -8.67 12.03 1.00
CA LYS A 54 -9.17 13.00 0.03
C LYS A 54 -8.10 14.06 -0.17
N ILE A 55 -7.62 14.25 -1.40
CA ILE A 55 -6.71 15.34 -1.71
C ILE A 55 -7.53 16.61 -1.92
N SER A 56 -7.18 17.69 -1.22
CA SER A 56 -7.90 18.97 -1.32
C SER A 56 -7.98 19.46 -2.76
N GLY A 57 -9.18 19.86 -3.19
CA GLY A 57 -9.43 20.37 -4.55
C GLY A 57 -9.73 19.29 -5.60
N ASP A 58 -9.52 18.01 -5.29
CA ASP A 58 -9.86 16.90 -6.17
C ASP A 58 -10.89 15.96 -5.51
N LYS A 59 -11.82 15.42 -6.31
CA LYS A 59 -12.77 14.38 -5.87
C LYS A 59 -12.11 12.99 -5.82
N THR A 60 -10.85 12.86 -6.21
CA THR A 60 -10.16 11.57 -6.24
C THR A 60 -9.77 11.10 -4.83
N LEU A 61 -10.02 9.81 -4.59
CA LEU A 61 -9.60 9.11 -3.38
C LEU A 61 -8.24 8.46 -3.63
N ARG A 62 -7.35 8.58 -2.66
CA ARG A 62 -6.01 7.96 -2.68
C ARG A 62 -5.81 7.08 -1.45
N TYR A 63 -5.06 6.00 -1.60
CA TYR A 63 -4.70 5.08 -0.54
C TYR A 63 -3.19 5.03 -0.40
N ARG A 64 -2.70 4.87 0.83
CA ARG A 64 -1.30 4.54 1.01
C ARG A 64 -1.06 3.07 0.71
N LEU A 65 0.02 2.79 -0.02
CA LEU A 65 0.37 1.44 -0.43
C LEU A 65 0.75 0.56 0.76
N ASP A 66 1.56 1.07 1.70
CA ASP A 66 1.98 0.37 2.92
C ASP A 66 0.81 -0.21 3.73
N GLN A 67 -0.27 0.57 3.88
CA GLN A 67 -1.44 0.15 4.63
C GLN A 67 -2.21 -0.97 3.93
N LEU A 68 -2.22 -0.97 2.59
CA LEU A 68 -2.86 -2.02 1.79
C LEU A 68 -2.07 -3.32 1.84
N GLU A 69 -0.74 -3.23 1.79
CA GLU A 69 0.16 -4.38 1.94
C GLU A 69 0.04 -4.98 3.34
N ALA A 70 0.09 -4.17 4.40
CA ALA A 70 -0.09 -4.64 5.77
C ALA A 70 -1.46 -5.33 5.97
N TRP A 71 -2.52 -4.80 5.36
CA TRP A 71 -3.84 -5.42 5.38
C TRP A 71 -3.87 -6.76 4.64
N LEU A 72 -3.23 -6.86 3.47
CA LEU A 72 -3.08 -8.13 2.74
C LEU A 72 -2.33 -9.17 3.57
N ASP A 73 -1.24 -8.77 4.24
CA ASP A 73 -0.42 -9.69 5.03
C ASP A 73 -1.16 -10.20 6.27
N SER A 74 -1.94 -9.36 6.95
CA SER A 74 -2.79 -9.80 8.08
C SER A 74 -3.78 -10.92 7.70
N ARG A 75 -4.20 -10.94 6.42
CA ARG A 75 -5.13 -11.94 5.89
C ARG A 75 -4.43 -13.23 5.47
N ARG A 76 -3.15 -13.15 5.07
CA ARG A 76 -2.33 -14.34 4.79
C ARG A 76 -2.08 -15.14 6.06
N VAL A 77 -1.67 -14.46 7.14
CA VAL A 77 -1.42 -15.09 8.44
C VAL A 77 -2.67 -15.76 9.00
N SER A 78 -3.84 -15.14 8.83
CA SER A 78 -5.11 -15.73 9.27
C SER A 78 -5.51 -17.01 8.51
N ASN A 79 -4.97 -17.21 7.31
CA ASN A 79 -5.29 -18.36 6.45
C ASN A 79 -4.33 -19.55 6.65
N GLU A 80 -3.16 -19.33 7.27
CA GLU A 80 -2.18 -20.38 7.60
C GLU A 80 -2.43 -21.04 8.97
N ALA A 81 -3.34 -20.48 9.78
CA ALA A 81 -3.69 -20.99 11.10
C ALA A 81 -4.81 -22.05 11.09
N ILE A 82 -5.15 -22.61 9.93
CA ILE A 82 -6.21 -23.63 9.74
C ILE A 82 -5.60 -24.91 9.17
#